data_AF-A0AAV2BRD7-F1
#
_entry.id   AF-A0AAV2BRD7-F1
#
_cell.length_a   1.000
_cell.length_b   1.000
_cell.length_c   1.000
_cell.angle_alpha   90.00
_cell.angle_beta   90.00
_cell.angle_gamma   90.00
#
_symmetry.space_group_name_H-M   'P 1'
#
loop_
_entity.id
_entity.type
_entity.pdbx_description
1 polymer ?
#
loop_
_entity_poly.entity_id
_entity_poly.type
_entity_poly.pdbx_seq_one_letter_code
_entity_poly.pdbx_strand_id
1 'polypeptide(L)'
;MKFLILFSFAVLLGSVCCDSKCFNRKFVTCVESNIDDIKKVYRSCDALNQQARCVYSAALDCETAFIPEAYWNMHSVKLMCAKKDEYLERYRNCFAIAVNGTNCQDKYKNFMKDKKTPKDILGGLKNVCKENDWFGRCLQGNTEDYCGGLASDNFYDSVLIDLLELQELLCSEVFNQTDDEFAVLGLPRIMEVTVALLNIP
;
A
#
# COMPACT_ATOMS: atom_id res chain seq x y z
N MET A 1 49.19 8.09 -21.85
CA MET A 1 48.21 8.54 -20.84
C MET A 1 46.82 8.66 -21.47
N LYS A 2 46.07 7.56 -21.62
CA LYS A 2 44.69 7.54 -22.17
C LYS A 2 43.89 6.31 -21.69
N PHE A 3 43.89 6.00 -20.39
CA PHE A 3 43.20 4.80 -19.88
C PHE A 3 42.59 4.96 -18.47
N LEU A 4 42.21 6.17 -18.05
CA LEU A 4 41.73 6.43 -16.68
C LEU A 4 40.48 7.32 -16.59
N ILE A 5 39.52 7.22 -17.53
CA ILE A 5 38.26 7.99 -17.45
C ILE A 5 37.00 7.09 -17.53
N LEU A 6 37.13 5.76 -17.54
CA LEU A 6 35.98 4.85 -17.69
C LEU A 6 35.48 4.18 -16.39
N PHE A 7 36.04 4.51 -15.22
CA PHE A 7 35.70 3.83 -13.96
C PHE A 7 34.97 4.67 -12.91
N SER A 8 34.55 5.91 -13.22
CA SER A 8 33.89 6.79 -12.23
C SER A 8 32.37 6.90 -12.34
N PHE A 9 31.73 6.27 -13.34
CA PHE A 9 30.25 6.30 -13.47
C PHE A 9 29.56 4.99 -13.05
N ALA A 10 30.32 3.91 -12.81
CA ALA A 10 29.73 2.64 -12.36
C ALA A 10 29.45 2.60 -10.85
N VAL A 11 30.10 3.46 -10.06
CA VAL A 11 29.97 3.46 -8.59
C VAL A 11 28.79 4.30 -8.09
N LEU A 12 28.27 5.24 -8.90
CA LEU A 12 27.04 5.99 -8.56
C LEU A 12 25.75 5.24 -8.95
N LEU A 13 25.85 4.15 -9.70
CA LEU A 13 24.74 3.25 -9.99
C LEU A 13 24.75 2.00 -9.11
N GLY A 14 25.73 1.89 -8.19
CA GLY A 14 26.03 0.66 -7.46
C GLY A 14 25.27 0.45 -6.14
N SER A 15 24.38 1.36 -5.73
CA SER A 15 23.69 1.21 -4.43
C SER A 15 22.34 1.91 -4.33
N VAL A 16 21.65 2.14 -5.45
CA VAL A 16 20.17 2.31 -5.44
C VAL A 16 19.54 0.92 -5.47
N CYS A 17 20.07 -0.01 -4.67
CA CYS A 17 19.48 -1.32 -4.51
C CYS A 17 18.56 -1.16 -3.30
N CYS A 18 17.26 -1.15 -3.55
CA CYS A 18 16.18 -1.02 -2.59
C CYS A 18 16.54 -1.73 -1.27
N ASP A 19 16.92 -0.96 -0.24
CA ASP A 19 17.25 -1.54 1.05
C ASP A 19 15.93 -1.87 1.76
N SER A 20 15.32 -2.98 1.33
CA SER A 20 14.10 -3.53 1.92
C SER A 20 14.25 -3.69 3.43
N LYS A 21 15.47 -3.97 3.92
CA LYS A 21 15.77 -4.04 5.35
C LYS A 21 15.73 -2.67 6.01
N CYS A 22 16.29 -1.63 5.38
CA CYS A 22 16.14 -0.25 5.84
C CYS A 22 14.67 0.13 5.92
N PHE A 23 13.92 -0.03 4.83
CA PHE A 23 12.52 0.36 4.75
C PHE A 23 11.72 -0.32 5.85
N ASN A 24 11.84 -1.65 5.96
CA ASN A 24 11.13 -2.44 6.97
C ASN A 24 11.43 -1.95 8.39
N ARG A 25 12.72 -1.74 8.71
CA ARG A 25 13.13 -1.26 10.03
C ARG A 25 12.53 0.12 10.32
N LYS A 26 12.67 1.07 9.39
CA LYS A 26 12.17 2.45 9.56
C LYS A 26 10.66 2.49 9.69
N PHE A 27 9.97 1.71 8.86
CA PHE A 27 8.52 1.59 8.88
C PHE A 27 8.03 1.02 10.22
N VAL A 28 8.58 -0.10 10.68
CA VAL A 28 8.19 -0.75 11.94
C VAL A 28 8.39 0.20 13.12
N THR A 29 9.57 0.84 13.20
CA THR A 29 9.85 1.81 14.27
C THR A 29 8.87 2.98 14.26
N CYS A 30 8.49 3.47 13.08
CA CYS A 30 7.49 4.53 12.96
C CYS A 30 6.13 4.07 13.48
N VAL A 31 5.67 2.88 13.06
CA VAL A 31 4.37 2.35 13.47
C VAL A 31 4.32 2.08 14.97
N GLU A 32 5.34 1.46 15.56
CA GLU A 32 5.41 1.21 17.00
C GLU A 32 5.41 2.50 17.84
N SER A 33 5.95 3.59 17.28
CA SER A 33 6.02 4.88 17.98
C SER A 33 4.74 5.71 17.87
N ASN A 34 3.89 5.44 16.87
CA ASN A 34 2.74 6.29 16.54
C ASN A 34 1.39 5.58 16.65
N ILE A 35 1.34 4.25 16.57
CA ILE A 35 0.11 3.46 16.50
C ILE A 35 0.04 2.51 17.70
N ASP A 36 -0.74 2.91 18.71
CA ASP A 36 -0.87 2.18 19.98
C ASP A 36 -1.39 0.74 19.85
N ASP A 37 -2.27 0.50 18.86
CA ASP A 37 -2.82 -0.84 18.59
C ASP A 37 -2.89 -1.09 17.10
N ILE A 38 -1.84 -1.71 16.57
CA ILE A 38 -1.73 -2.06 15.14
C ILE A 38 -2.90 -2.93 14.65
N LYS A 39 -3.53 -3.73 15.54
CA LYS A 39 -4.70 -4.55 15.18
C LYS A 39 -5.95 -3.71 14.94
N LYS A 40 -5.95 -2.44 15.38
CA LYS A 40 -7.02 -1.47 15.18
C LYS A 40 -6.67 -0.41 14.13
N VAL A 41 -5.53 -0.51 13.46
CA VAL A 41 -5.09 0.51 12.48
C VAL A 41 -6.14 0.75 11.39
N TYR A 42 -6.85 -0.29 10.98
CA TYR A 42 -7.90 -0.27 9.96
C TYR A 42 -9.28 0.20 10.47
N ARG A 43 -9.37 0.72 11.70
CA ARG A 43 -10.64 1.13 12.32
C ARG A 43 -10.80 2.64 12.49
N SER A 44 -9.74 3.41 12.27
CA SER A 44 -9.81 4.87 12.40
C SER A 44 -8.97 5.57 11.36
N CYS A 45 -9.45 6.74 10.96
CA CYS A 45 -8.75 7.61 10.02
C CYS A 45 -7.42 8.12 10.58
N ASP A 46 -7.31 8.35 11.89
CA ASP A 46 -6.06 8.77 12.52
C ASP A 46 -4.97 7.70 12.34
N ALA A 47 -5.32 6.44 12.58
CA ALA A 47 -4.36 5.34 12.49
C ALA A 47 -3.97 5.04 11.03
N LEU A 48 -4.90 5.14 10.07
CA LEU A 48 -4.59 5.04 8.65
C LEU A 48 -3.68 6.18 8.17
N ASN A 49 -3.94 7.41 8.59
CA ASN A 49 -3.08 8.56 8.29
C ASN A 49 -1.67 8.38 8.85
N GLN A 50 -1.55 7.86 10.08
CA GLN A 50 -0.24 7.56 10.69
C GLN A 50 0.48 6.45 9.93
N GLN A 51 -0.22 5.38 9.53
CA GLN A 51 0.38 4.29 8.75
C GLN A 51 0.91 4.81 7.40
N ALA A 52 0.12 5.59 6.67
CA ALA A 52 0.53 6.15 5.38
C ALA A 52 1.73 7.11 5.51
N ARG A 53 1.76 7.93 6.58
CA ARG A 53 2.93 8.75 6.92
C ARG A 53 4.17 7.89 7.22
N CYS A 54 4.01 6.77 7.90
CA CYS A 54 5.11 5.85 8.17
C CYS A 54 5.65 5.20 6.89
N VAL A 55 4.79 4.86 5.92
CA VAL A 55 5.22 4.39 4.60
C VAL A 55 6.07 5.46 3.92
N TYR A 56 5.54 6.68 3.82
CA TYR A 56 6.24 7.78 3.15
C TYR A 56 7.56 8.16 3.82
N SER A 57 7.57 8.27 5.15
CA SER A 57 8.79 8.58 5.91
C SER A 57 9.84 7.49 5.75
N ALA A 58 9.46 6.21 5.75
CA ALA A 58 10.39 5.11 5.53
C ALA A 58 10.92 5.07 4.10
N ALA A 59 10.08 5.39 3.11
CA ALA A 59 10.48 5.52 1.71
C ALA A 59 11.54 6.62 1.53
N LEU A 60 11.31 7.79 2.14
CA LEU A 60 12.26 8.91 2.12
C LEU A 60 13.58 8.58 2.82
N ASP A 61 13.52 8.06 4.06
CA ASP A 61 14.70 7.76 4.87
C ASP A 61 15.61 6.69 4.24
N CYS A 62 15.04 5.82 3.42
CA CYS A 62 15.73 4.71 2.77
C CYS A 62 15.90 4.91 1.25
N GLU A 63 15.59 6.11 0.75
CA GLU A 63 15.75 6.50 -0.66
C GLU A 63 15.15 5.48 -1.63
N THR A 64 13.95 4.97 -1.34
CA THR A 64 13.30 3.95 -2.18
C THR A 64 12.81 4.55 -3.50
N ALA A 65 12.66 3.71 -4.53
CA ALA A 65 12.18 4.21 -5.82
C ALA A 65 10.70 4.66 -5.77
N PHE A 66 9.93 4.08 -4.85
CA PHE A 66 8.49 4.33 -4.68
C PHE A 66 8.15 5.54 -3.78
N ILE A 67 9.08 6.47 -3.56
CA ILE A 67 8.81 7.72 -2.82
C ILE A 67 7.60 8.49 -3.40
N PRO A 68 7.47 8.68 -4.73
CA PRO A 68 6.32 9.38 -5.30
C PRO A 68 4.99 8.71 -4.97
N GLU A 69 4.90 7.39 -5.10
CA GLU A 69 3.69 6.61 -4.86
C GLU A 69 3.34 6.58 -3.37
N ALA A 70 4.35 6.50 -2.50
CA ALA A 70 4.15 6.63 -1.06
C ALA A 70 3.64 8.03 -0.65
N TYR A 71 4.10 9.08 -1.33
CA TYR A 71 3.60 10.44 -1.14
C TYR A 71 2.14 10.54 -1.55
N TRP A 72 1.80 10.09 -2.76
CA TRP A 72 0.42 10.13 -3.26
C TRP A 72 -0.52 9.32 -2.38
N ASN A 73 -0.12 8.11 -1.98
CA ASN A 73 -0.85 7.30 -1.01
C ASN A 73 -1.20 8.05 0.28
N MET A 74 -0.23 8.75 0.88
CA MET A 74 -0.47 9.57 2.07
C MET A 74 -1.50 10.67 1.79
N HIS A 75 -1.47 11.28 0.60
CA HIS A 75 -2.47 12.26 0.18
C HIS A 75 -3.86 11.63 -0.04
N SER A 76 -3.95 10.47 -0.69
CA SER A 76 -5.19 9.73 -0.90
C SER A 76 -5.85 9.35 0.43
N VAL A 77 -5.06 8.81 1.37
CA VAL A 77 -5.54 8.48 2.72
C VAL A 77 -6.05 9.73 3.44
N LYS A 78 -5.32 10.85 3.34
CA LYS A 78 -5.75 12.11 3.95
C LYS A 78 -7.03 12.65 3.34
N LEU A 79 -7.20 12.56 2.02
CA LEU A 79 -8.42 12.93 1.30
C LEU A 79 -9.59 12.05 1.74
N MET A 80 -9.37 10.74 1.82
CA MET A 80 -10.31 9.74 2.29
C MET A 80 -10.62 9.81 3.79
N CYS A 81 -9.86 10.60 4.53
CA CYS A 81 -10.08 10.87 5.94
C CYS A 81 -10.46 12.31 6.25
N ALA A 82 -10.55 13.16 5.22
CA ALA A 82 -11.05 14.53 5.37
C ALA A 82 -12.54 14.51 5.72
N LYS A 83 -13.01 15.61 6.34
CA LYS A 83 -14.41 15.80 6.76
C LYS A 83 -15.39 15.57 5.61
N LYS A 84 -16.62 15.19 5.98
CA LYS A 84 -17.74 14.85 5.08
C LYS A 84 -17.96 15.92 4.01
N ASP A 85 -17.41 15.64 2.84
CA ASP A 85 -17.78 16.26 1.59
C ASP A 85 -18.82 15.32 0.95
N GLU A 86 -19.98 15.86 0.59
CA GLU A 86 -21.09 15.08 0.01
C GLU A 86 -20.67 14.36 -1.28
N TYR A 87 -19.74 14.95 -2.05
CA TYR A 87 -19.12 14.30 -3.19
C TYR A 87 -18.31 13.09 -2.74
N LEU A 88 -17.35 13.27 -1.83
CA LEU A 88 -16.50 12.17 -1.34
C LEU A 88 -17.32 11.04 -0.70
N GLU A 89 -18.36 11.36 0.07
CA GLU A 89 -19.27 10.39 0.69
C GLU A 89 -20.02 9.56 -0.36
N ARG A 90 -20.53 10.20 -1.42
CA ARG A 90 -21.21 9.50 -2.51
C ARG A 90 -20.29 8.49 -3.18
N TYR A 91 -19.05 8.87 -3.46
CA TYR A 91 -18.05 7.97 -4.05
C TYR A 91 -17.66 6.86 -3.08
N ARG A 92 -17.32 7.19 -1.82
CA ARG A 92 -17.01 6.17 -0.81
C ARG A 92 -18.10 5.12 -0.69
N ASN A 93 -19.37 5.54 -0.61
CA ASN A 93 -20.49 4.60 -0.54
C ASN A 93 -20.59 3.72 -1.79
N CYS A 94 -20.38 4.28 -2.98
CA CYS A 94 -20.38 3.49 -4.19
C CYS A 94 -19.24 2.47 -4.24
N PHE A 95 -18.02 2.89 -3.93
CA PHE A 95 -16.87 2.00 -3.85
C PHE A 95 -17.02 0.95 -2.75
N ALA A 96 -17.57 1.32 -1.58
CA ALA A 96 -17.89 0.36 -0.54
C ALA A 96 -18.81 -0.75 -1.06
N ILE A 97 -19.81 -0.42 -1.89
CA ILE A 97 -20.67 -1.42 -2.55
C ILE A 97 -19.88 -2.24 -3.56
N ALA A 98 -19.08 -1.61 -4.42
CA ALA A 98 -18.26 -2.29 -5.43
C ALA A 98 -17.25 -3.28 -4.81
N VAL A 99 -16.71 -2.97 -3.63
CA VAL A 99 -15.71 -3.79 -2.96
C VAL A 99 -16.33 -4.80 -1.98
N ASN A 100 -17.39 -4.43 -1.24
CA ASN A 100 -18.03 -5.33 -0.27
C ASN A 100 -19.11 -6.22 -0.89
N GLY A 101 -19.77 -5.78 -1.96
CA GLY A 101 -20.81 -6.52 -2.68
C GLY A 101 -20.27 -7.62 -3.58
N THR A 102 -18.95 -7.80 -3.63
CA THR A 102 -18.26 -8.60 -4.63
C THR A 102 -17.21 -9.49 -3.97
N ASN A 103 -16.71 -10.48 -4.73
CA ASN A 103 -15.74 -11.45 -4.23
C ASN A 103 -14.28 -10.92 -4.26
N CYS A 104 -14.05 -9.64 -4.57
CA CYS A 104 -12.69 -9.06 -4.64
C CYS A 104 -11.95 -9.23 -3.32
N GLN A 105 -12.61 -8.97 -2.19
CA GLN A 105 -11.96 -9.12 -0.88
C GLN A 105 -11.81 -10.57 -0.44
N ASP A 106 -12.60 -11.51 -0.97
CA ASP A 106 -12.61 -12.88 -0.49
C ASP A 106 -11.30 -13.60 -0.79
N LYS A 107 -10.73 -13.36 -1.97
CA LYS A 107 -9.39 -13.86 -2.31
C LYS A 107 -8.34 -13.35 -1.33
N TYR A 108 -8.36 -12.04 -1.02
CA TYR A 108 -7.44 -11.45 -0.05
C TYR A 108 -7.61 -12.09 1.34
N LYS A 109 -8.86 -12.16 1.82
CA LYS A 109 -9.22 -12.80 3.10
C LYS A 109 -8.74 -14.25 3.14
N ASN A 110 -8.86 -14.99 2.05
CA ASN A 110 -8.39 -16.37 1.95
C ASN A 110 -6.86 -16.50 2.02
N PHE A 111 -6.10 -15.59 1.39
CA PHE A 111 -4.64 -15.61 1.51
C PHE A 111 -4.15 -15.29 2.92
N MET A 112 -4.85 -14.38 3.60
CA MET A 112 -4.53 -13.95 4.96
C MET A 112 -5.19 -14.82 6.04
N LYS A 113 -6.06 -15.76 5.64
CA LYS A 113 -6.78 -16.63 6.56
C LYS A 113 -5.79 -17.47 7.37
N ASP A 114 -6.00 -17.47 8.68
CA ASP A 114 -5.23 -18.24 9.66
C ASP A 114 -3.73 -17.92 9.72
N LYS A 115 -3.27 -16.86 9.03
CA LYS A 115 -1.86 -16.40 9.08
C LYS A 115 -1.63 -15.64 10.39
N LYS A 116 -0.85 -16.24 11.30
CA LYS A 116 -0.61 -15.71 12.65
C LYS A 116 0.85 -15.38 12.92
N THR A 117 1.78 -16.13 12.33
CA THR A 117 3.20 -15.88 12.50
C THR A 117 3.68 -14.84 11.47
N PRO A 118 4.74 -14.07 11.77
CA PRO A 118 5.33 -13.16 10.79
C PRO A 118 5.66 -13.85 9.46
N LYS A 119 6.22 -15.06 9.51
CA LYS A 119 6.51 -15.88 8.32
C LYS A 119 5.25 -16.20 7.51
N ASP A 120 4.18 -16.61 8.17
CA ASP A 120 2.91 -16.93 7.52
C ASP A 120 2.27 -15.68 6.89
N ILE A 121 2.33 -14.55 7.59
CA ILE A 121 1.82 -13.27 7.10
C ILE A 121 2.60 -12.84 5.86
N LEU A 122 3.93 -12.96 5.85
CA LEU A 122 4.77 -12.62 4.70
C LEU A 122 4.46 -13.53 3.51
N GLY A 123 4.31 -14.83 3.76
CA GLY A 123 3.86 -15.77 2.74
C GLY A 123 2.48 -15.41 2.18
N GLY A 124 1.56 -14.96 3.03
CA GLY A 124 0.25 -14.43 2.63
C GLY A 124 0.38 -13.20 1.73
N LEU A 125 1.16 -12.20 2.15
CA LEU A 125 1.41 -10.97 1.40
C LEU A 125 2.09 -11.26 0.04
N LYS A 126 3.09 -12.15 0.00
CA LYS A 126 3.71 -12.60 -1.26
C LYS A 126 2.69 -13.27 -2.20
N ASN A 127 1.70 -13.98 -1.67
CA ASN A 127 0.63 -14.55 -2.50
C ASN A 127 -0.37 -13.49 -2.96
N VAL A 128 -0.68 -12.49 -2.12
CA VAL A 128 -1.46 -11.32 -2.54
C VAL A 128 -0.77 -10.58 -3.68
N CYS A 129 0.56 -10.41 -3.63
CA CYS A 129 1.34 -9.79 -4.70
C CYS A 129 1.18 -10.46 -6.05
N LYS A 130 1.10 -11.80 -6.08
CA LYS A 130 0.89 -12.56 -7.32
C LYS A 130 -0.48 -12.32 -7.95
N GLU A 131 -1.42 -11.79 -7.17
CA GLU A 131 -2.80 -11.56 -7.58
C GLU A 131 -3.13 -10.06 -7.65
N ASN A 132 -2.15 -9.17 -7.54
CA ASN A 132 -2.35 -7.71 -7.52
C ASN A 132 -3.14 -7.24 -8.76
N ASP A 133 -2.74 -7.71 -9.94
CA ASP A 133 -3.43 -7.49 -11.21
C ASP A 133 -4.90 -7.92 -11.20
N TRP A 134 -5.18 -9.09 -10.59
CA TRP A 134 -6.55 -9.59 -10.48
C TRP A 134 -7.37 -8.70 -9.55
N PHE A 135 -6.79 -8.28 -8.43
CA PHE A 135 -7.44 -7.37 -7.50
C PHE A 135 -7.75 -6.03 -8.17
N GLY A 136 -6.78 -5.43 -8.88
CA GLY A 136 -6.97 -4.17 -9.60
C GLY A 136 -8.11 -4.27 -10.61
N ARG A 137 -8.11 -5.30 -11.47
CA ARG A 137 -9.20 -5.54 -12.43
C ARG A 137 -10.55 -5.80 -11.77
N CYS A 138 -10.57 -6.53 -10.66
CA CYS A 138 -11.80 -6.82 -9.91
C CYS A 138 -12.39 -5.52 -9.33
N LEU A 139 -11.56 -4.69 -8.69
CA LEU A 139 -11.98 -3.40 -8.16
C LEU A 139 -12.45 -2.46 -9.27
N GLN A 140 -11.72 -2.41 -10.39
CA GLN A 140 -12.08 -1.60 -11.55
C GLN A 140 -13.44 -2.00 -12.12
N GLY A 141 -13.61 -3.27 -12.51
CA GLY A 141 -14.85 -3.72 -13.16
C GLY A 141 -16.07 -3.53 -12.27
N ASN A 142 -15.95 -3.84 -10.97
CA ASN A 142 -17.06 -3.61 -10.05
C ASN A 142 -17.33 -2.12 -9.83
N THR A 143 -16.31 -1.27 -9.84
CA THR A 143 -16.53 0.18 -9.79
C THR A 143 -17.28 0.66 -11.03
N GLU A 144 -16.90 0.19 -12.22
CA GLU A 144 -17.59 0.52 -13.47
C GLU A 144 -19.07 0.08 -13.41
N ASP A 145 -19.33 -1.13 -12.94
CA ASP A 145 -20.68 -1.72 -12.85
C ASP A 145 -21.58 -1.01 -11.82
N TYR A 146 -21.07 -0.72 -10.62
CA TYR A 146 -21.87 -0.14 -9.53
C TYR A 146 -21.89 1.38 -9.51
N CYS A 147 -20.84 2.04 -10.03
CA CYS A 147 -20.68 3.50 -10.00
C CYS A 147 -20.98 4.19 -11.33
N GLY A 148 -21.34 3.43 -12.38
CA GLY A 148 -21.91 3.99 -13.61
C GLY A 148 -20.88 4.42 -14.65
N GLY A 149 -19.81 3.63 -14.84
CA GLY A 149 -18.90 3.80 -15.97
C GLY A 149 -18.10 5.11 -15.95
N LEU A 150 -17.42 5.39 -14.85
CA LEU A 150 -16.36 6.40 -14.80
C LEU A 150 -15.10 5.76 -14.23
N ALA A 151 -14.45 4.93 -15.05
CA ALA A 151 -13.04 4.57 -14.88
C ALA A 151 -12.08 5.77 -15.12
N SER A 152 -12.60 6.99 -15.10
CA SER A 152 -11.86 8.24 -15.25
C SER A 152 -12.35 9.33 -14.29
N ASP A 153 -13.05 8.98 -13.21
CA ASP A 153 -13.30 9.96 -12.16
C ASP A 153 -12.02 10.14 -11.36
N ASN A 154 -11.65 11.41 -11.13
CA ASN A 154 -10.45 11.80 -10.37
C ASN A 154 -10.28 10.98 -9.09
N PHE A 155 -11.37 10.54 -8.45
CA PHE A 155 -11.35 9.72 -7.25
C PHE A 155 -10.80 8.30 -7.45
N TYR A 156 -11.16 7.61 -8.56
CA TYR A 156 -10.61 6.28 -8.86
C TYR A 156 -9.10 6.37 -9.05
N ASP A 157 -8.67 7.35 -9.84
CA ASP A 157 -7.26 7.57 -10.15
C ASP A 157 -6.48 8.01 -8.90
N SER A 158 -6.94 9.05 -8.21
CA SER A 158 -6.22 9.62 -7.04
C SER A 158 -6.34 8.83 -5.74
N VAL A 159 -7.06 7.71 -5.74
CA VAL A 159 -7.19 6.85 -4.55
C VAL A 159 -6.83 5.42 -4.88
N LEU A 160 -7.57 4.75 -5.77
CA LEU A 160 -7.37 3.33 -6.01
C LEU A 160 -6.15 3.03 -6.87
N ILE A 161 -5.90 3.79 -7.92
CA ILE A 161 -4.70 3.58 -8.75
C ILE A 161 -3.44 3.82 -7.91
N ASP A 162 -3.35 4.97 -7.22
CA ASP A 162 -2.22 5.30 -6.33
C ASP A 162 -1.97 4.20 -5.27
N LEU A 163 -3.03 3.61 -4.72
CA LEU A 163 -2.93 2.49 -3.76
C LEU A 163 -2.41 1.21 -4.44
N LEU A 164 -2.90 0.87 -5.62
CA LEU A 164 -2.52 -0.34 -6.35
C LEU A 164 -1.08 -0.27 -6.88
N GLU A 165 -0.65 0.89 -7.37
CA GLU A 165 0.72 1.15 -7.82
C GLU A 165 1.71 1.05 -6.64
N LEU A 166 1.39 1.67 -5.50
CA LEU A 166 2.20 1.51 -4.30
C LEU A 166 2.27 0.04 -3.85
N GLN A 167 1.16 -0.70 -3.91
CA GLN A 167 1.14 -2.13 -3.57
C GLN A 167 2.05 -2.93 -4.52
N GLU A 168 2.08 -2.62 -5.82
CA GLU A 168 2.94 -3.28 -6.80
C GLU A 168 4.44 -3.03 -6.51
N LEU A 169 4.78 -1.80 -6.17
CA LEU A 169 6.16 -1.42 -5.82
C LEU A 169 6.60 -2.05 -4.49
N LEU A 170 5.73 -2.02 -3.47
CA LEU A 170 5.98 -2.74 -2.22
C LEU A 170 6.16 -4.24 -2.45
N CYS A 171 5.39 -4.83 -3.35
CA CYS A 171 5.54 -6.23 -3.72
C CYS A 171 6.90 -6.53 -4.35
N SER A 172 7.32 -5.75 -5.34
CA SER A 172 8.55 -5.98 -6.10
C SER A 172 9.83 -5.64 -5.33
N GLU A 173 9.81 -4.56 -4.54
CA GLU A 173 11.00 -4.01 -3.87
C GLU A 173 11.13 -4.41 -2.40
N VAL A 174 10.00 -4.67 -1.72
CA VAL A 174 10.00 -4.94 -0.27
C VAL A 174 9.63 -6.39 0.01
N PHE A 175 8.43 -6.82 -0.35
CA PHE A 175 7.90 -8.11 0.05
C PHE A 175 8.64 -9.27 -0.60
N ASN A 176 8.86 -9.21 -1.92
CA ASN A 176 9.55 -10.27 -2.65
C ASN A 176 11.05 -10.35 -2.33
N GLN A 177 11.67 -9.23 -1.94
CA GLN A 177 13.09 -9.14 -1.59
C GLN A 177 13.38 -9.49 -0.11
N THR A 178 12.35 -9.57 0.72
CA THR A 178 12.51 -9.84 2.16
C THR A 178 12.38 -11.34 2.46
N ASP A 179 13.39 -11.87 3.14
CA ASP A 179 13.35 -13.17 3.83
C ASP A 179 13.36 -13.03 5.37
N ASP A 180 13.53 -11.79 5.86
CA ASP A 180 13.67 -11.49 7.29
C ASP A 180 12.31 -11.50 8.01
N GLU A 181 12.15 -12.48 8.91
CA GLU A 181 10.92 -12.78 9.65
C GLU A 181 10.51 -11.67 10.65
N PHE A 182 11.42 -10.78 11.06
CA PHE A 182 11.15 -9.72 12.04
C PHE A 182 10.37 -8.52 11.49
N ALA A 183 10.27 -8.36 10.17
CA ALA A 183 9.73 -7.16 9.52
C ALA A 183 8.20 -7.12 9.41
N VAL A 184 7.52 -8.25 9.59
CA VAL A 184 6.23 -8.50 8.91
C VAL A 184 5.01 -7.99 9.66
N LEU A 185 5.10 -7.83 10.98
CA LEU A 185 3.96 -7.34 11.77
C LEU A 185 3.62 -5.88 11.45
N GLY A 186 4.62 -5.09 11.03
CA GLY A 186 4.41 -3.71 10.63
C GLY A 186 3.88 -3.57 9.20
N LEU A 187 4.38 -4.38 8.26
CA LEU A 187 4.32 -4.07 6.82
C LEU A 187 2.98 -3.51 6.34
N PRO A 188 3.02 -2.44 5.53
CA PRO A 188 1.82 -1.81 5.02
C PRO A 188 0.97 -2.80 4.25
N ARG A 189 -0.26 -3.05 4.70
CA ARG A 189 -1.20 -3.93 4.01
C ARG A 189 -2.15 -3.05 3.21
N ILE A 190 -1.69 -2.59 2.06
CA ILE A 190 -2.38 -1.57 1.28
C ILE A 190 -3.80 -2.01 0.89
N MET A 191 -4.03 -3.31 0.69
CA MET A 191 -5.38 -3.82 0.47
C MET A 191 -6.29 -3.71 1.71
N GLU A 192 -5.77 -3.97 2.93
CA GLU A 192 -6.53 -3.72 4.16
C GLU A 192 -6.77 -2.21 4.37
N VAL A 193 -5.81 -1.35 4.03
CA VAL A 193 -5.98 0.11 4.01
C VAL A 193 -7.10 0.50 3.06
N THR A 194 -7.09 -0.03 1.83
CA THR A 194 -8.10 0.26 0.80
C THR A 194 -9.48 -0.13 1.31
N VAL A 195 -9.64 -1.36 1.82
CA VAL A 195 -10.90 -1.82 2.39
C VAL A 195 -11.32 -0.98 3.59
N ALA A 196 -10.39 -0.58 4.45
CA ALA A 196 -10.68 0.25 5.61
C ALA A 196 -11.17 1.65 5.21
N LEU A 197 -10.47 2.34 4.31
CA LEU A 197 -10.84 3.68 3.84
C LEU A 197 -12.24 3.73 3.24
N LEU A 198 -12.66 2.63 2.60
CA LEU A 198 -14.00 2.50 2.02
C LEU A 198 -15.09 2.22 3.05
N ASN A 199 -14.74 1.80 4.27
CA ASN A 199 -15.68 1.38 5.31
C ASN A 199 -15.65 2.28 6.57
N ILE A 200 -14.92 3.39 6.54
CA ILE A 200 -14.92 4.35 7.66
C ILE A 200 -16.24 5.15 7.65
N PRO A 201 -16.96 5.22 8.79
CA PRO A 201 -18.26 5.88 8.91
C PRO A 201 -18.24 7.43 8.87
#